data_AF-U5SDB9-F1
#
_entry.id   AF-U5SDB9-F1
#
_cell.length_a   1.000
_cell.length_b   1.000
_cell.length_c   1.000
_cell.angle_alpha   90.00
_cell.angle_beta   90.00
_cell.angle_gamma   90.00
#
_symmetry.space_group_name_H-M   'P 1'
#
loop_
_entity.id
_entity.type
_entity.pdbx_description
1 polymer ?
#
loop_
_entity_poly.entity_id
_entity_poly.type
_entity_poly.pdbx_seq_one_letter_code
_entity_poly.pdbx_strand_id
1 'polypeptide(L)'
;MRKKFLLLFLLICFTLINSSDSIKQESNSIELVIIDSGISKKMEYSLPNNWSIKHYNSKENKNNHADLVLQQILNNVEYQENVNVIIHDVVVSNSNNISVDSLYNTLNIAKKFNADIINLSLGISINSDDIKSVIDDISKDNTIIVAAAGNKFGMSAQYPARYKTVISVGSLDLKGNVSDFSAMKYVDEYRLGEYDSYSGTSFSAPIVTAEIINNFFEH
;
A
#
# COMPACT_ATOMS: atom_id res chain seq x y z
N MET A 1 -41.75 -53.31 43.24
CA MET A 1 -42.38 -52.21 44.01
C MET A 1 -41.97 -50.88 43.34
N ARG A 2 -42.82 -50.28 42.48
CA ARG A 2 -43.59 -49.02 42.70
C ARG A 2 -42.72 -47.92 43.34
N LYS A 3 -42.46 -46.75 42.74
CA LYS A 3 -43.33 -45.75 42.04
C LYS A 3 -42.48 -44.98 41.00
N LYS A 4 -42.83 -44.85 39.71
CA LYS A 4 -43.66 -43.82 39.06
C LYS A 4 -43.55 -42.39 39.63
N PHE A 5 -42.89 -41.49 38.89
CA PHE A 5 -43.43 -40.15 38.60
C PHE A 5 -43.16 -39.82 37.12
N LEU A 6 -44.23 -39.51 36.42
CA LEU A 6 -44.36 -39.07 35.03
C LEU A 6 -45.14 -37.76 35.11
N LEU A 7 -44.67 -36.73 34.40
CA LEU A 7 -45.37 -35.56 33.81
C LEU A 7 -44.44 -34.32 33.91
N LEU A 8 -44.36 -33.34 33.00
CA LEU A 8 -44.90 -33.09 31.66
C LEU A 8 -44.60 -31.61 31.30
N PHE A 9 -44.40 -31.33 30.01
CA PHE A 9 -44.49 -30.03 29.30
C PHE A 9 -43.62 -28.85 29.74
N LEU A 10 -42.69 -28.44 28.86
CA LEU A 10 -42.91 -27.20 28.10
C LEU A 10 -42.27 -27.29 26.71
N LEU A 11 -43.13 -27.31 25.68
CA LEU A 11 -42.80 -26.80 24.35
C LEU A 11 -42.39 -25.33 24.51
N ILE A 12 -41.23 -24.93 23.98
CA ILE A 12 -41.09 -23.61 23.37
C ILE A 12 -40.58 -23.86 21.95
N CYS A 13 -41.53 -23.94 21.03
CA CYS A 13 -41.30 -23.65 19.63
C CYS A 13 -40.96 -22.17 19.46
N PHE A 14 -40.09 -21.90 18.49
CA PHE A 14 -40.04 -20.67 17.70
C PHE A 14 -39.88 -19.35 18.46
N THR A 15 -38.64 -18.83 18.48
CA THR A 15 -38.41 -17.56 17.79
C THR A 15 -37.14 -17.68 16.96
N LEU A 16 -37.34 -17.53 15.65
CA LEU A 16 -36.33 -17.06 14.72
C LEU A 16 -35.77 -15.75 15.27
N ILE A 17 -34.49 -15.74 15.65
CA ILE A 17 -33.64 -14.57 15.61
C ILE A 17 -32.56 -15.00 14.61
N ASN A 18 -32.81 -14.97 13.30
CA ASN A 18 -32.49 -13.83 12.43
C ASN A 18 -31.87 -12.62 13.16
N SER A 19 -30.73 -12.83 13.79
CA SER A 19 -29.68 -11.83 13.74
C SER A 19 -28.92 -12.16 12.47
N SER A 20 -29.28 -11.49 11.38
CA SER A 20 -28.42 -11.30 10.22
C SER A 20 -27.22 -10.44 10.64
N ASP A 21 -26.44 -10.93 11.59
CA ASP A 21 -25.04 -10.58 11.65
C ASP A 21 -24.45 -11.38 10.51
N SER A 22 -24.43 -10.75 9.33
CA SER A 22 -23.58 -11.19 8.25
C SER A 22 -22.20 -11.40 8.87
N ILE A 23 -21.83 -12.67 9.08
CA ILE A 23 -20.44 -13.06 9.17
C ILE A 23 -19.86 -12.55 7.87
N LYS A 24 -19.28 -11.34 7.90
CA LYS A 24 -18.49 -10.81 6.82
C LYS A 24 -17.37 -11.83 6.73
N GLN A 25 -17.47 -12.72 5.75
CA GLN A 25 -16.33 -13.52 5.33
C GLN A 25 -15.21 -12.50 5.18
N GLU A 26 -14.22 -12.52 6.08
CA GLU A 26 -13.05 -11.66 5.98
C GLU A 26 -12.58 -11.86 4.55
N SER A 27 -12.71 -10.79 3.76
CA SER A 27 -12.28 -10.84 2.38
C SER A 27 -10.79 -11.07 2.47
N ASN A 28 -10.33 -12.24 2.00
CA ASN A 28 -8.91 -12.58 1.94
C ASN A 28 -8.27 -11.76 0.82
N SER A 29 -8.36 -10.44 0.94
CA SER A 29 -8.00 -9.46 -0.07
C SER A 29 -7.17 -8.37 0.59
N ILE A 30 -5.97 -8.17 0.10
CA ILE A 30 -5.10 -7.06 0.50
C ILE A 30 -5.49 -5.84 -0.34
N GLU A 31 -5.87 -4.75 0.31
CA GLU A 31 -6.18 -3.46 -0.30
C GLU A 31 -4.89 -2.62 -0.37
N LEU A 32 -4.26 -2.60 -1.55
CA LEU A 32 -3.02 -1.86 -1.81
C LEU A 32 -3.31 -0.55 -2.54
N VAL A 33 -2.93 0.59 -1.98
CA VAL A 33 -2.96 1.87 -2.69
C VAL A 33 -1.57 2.20 -3.25
N ILE A 34 -1.52 2.51 -4.54
CA ILE A 34 -0.32 3.06 -5.18
C ILE A 34 -0.61 4.51 -5.56
N ILE A 35 0.13 5.44 -4.97
CA ILE A 35 0.08 6.86 -5.34
C ILE A 35 1.29 7.19 -6.21
N ASP A 36 1.06 7.39 -7.50
CA ASP A 36 2.12 7.66 -8.49
C ASP A 36 1.57 8.44 -9.71
N SER A 37 2.22 8.34 -10.87
CA SER A 37 1.84 8.99 -12.13
C SER A 37 0.69 8.32 -12.88
N GLY A 38 0.14 7.24 -12.33
CA GLY A 38 -0.91 6.41 -12.94
C GLY A 38 -0.36 5.18 -13.64
N ILE A 39 -0.98 4.03 -13.38
CA ILE A 39 -0.60 2.73 -13.94
C ILE A 39 -1.24 2.58 -15.32
N SER A 40 -0.46 2.15 -16.30
CA SER A 40 -0.95 1.88 -17.64
C SER A 40 -1.86 0.65 -17.65
N LYS A 41 -2.98 0.71 -18.39
CA LYS A 41 -3.88 -0.44 -18.61
C LYS A 41 -3.19 -1.70 -19.13
N LYS A 42 -2.04 -1.56 -19.81
CA LYS A 42 -1.26 -2.72 -20.28
C LYS A 42 -0.75 -3.59 -19.11
N MET A 43 -0.57 -3.00 -17.92
CA MET A 43 -0.12 -3.72 -16.73
C MET A 43 -1.16 -4.73 -16.24
N GLU A 44 -2.45 -4.52 -16.54
CA GLU A 44 -3.53 -5.46 -16.21
C GLU A 44 -3.28 -6.85 -16.81
N TYR A 45 -2.64 -6.93 -17.98
CA TYR A 45 -2.30 -8.21 -18.63
C TYR A 45 -1.11 -8.94 -17.99
N SER A 46 -0.37 -8.27 -17.10
CA SER A 46 0.79 -8.84 -16.40
C SER A 46 0.47 -9.23 -14.95
N LEU A 47 -0.76 -8.98 -14.50
CA LEU A 47 -1.18 -9.30 -13.14
C LEU A 47 -1.43 -10.81 -12.98
N PRO A 48 -1.15 -11.35 -11.78
CA PRO A 48 -1.71 -12.64 -11.39
C PRO A 48 -3.24 -12.64 -11.44
N ASN A 49 -3.86 -13.80 -11.65
CA ASN A 49 -5.30 -13.92 -11.88
C ASN A 49 -6.18 -13.42 -10.71
N ASN A 50 -5.66 -13.44 -9.49
CA ASN A 50 -6.29 -12.99 -8.26
C ASN A 50 -5.93 -11.54 -7.89
N TRP A 51 -5.25 -10.82 -8.78
CA TRP A 51 -4.93 -9.41 -8.63
C TRP A 51 -5.80 -8.57 -9.56
N SER A 52 -6.16 -7.36 -9.14
CA SER A 52 -6.92 -6.42 -9.97
C SER A 52 -6.49 -4.98 -9.73
N ILE A 53 -6.66 -4.11 -10.72
CA ILE A 53 -6.40 -2.67 -10.59
C ILE A 53 -7.72 -1.90 -10.74
N LYS A 54 -7.94 -0.96 -9.83
CA LYS A 54 -8.98 0.07 -9.89
C LYS A 54 -8.30 1.44 -10.07
N HIS A 55 -8.58 2.10 -11.18
CA HIS A 55 -7.96 3.39 -11.52
C HIS A 55 -8.77 4.58 -11.03
N TYR A 56 -8.10 5.56 -10.40
CA TYR A 56 -8.68 6.78 -9.88
C TYR A 56 -7.91 8.01 -10.37
N ASN A 57 -8.64 9.06 -10.77
CA ASN A 57 -8.07 10.29 -11.34
C ASN A 57 -7.18 10.08 -12.58
N SER A 58 -7.34 8.97 -13.31
CA SER A 58 -6.52 8.66 -14.47
C SER A 58 -6.73 9.66 -15.60
N LYS A 59 -5.69 10.44 -15.92
CA LYS A 59 -5.52 11.11 -17.22
C LYS A 59 -4.56 10.30 -18.07
N GLU A 60 -4.56 10.52 -19.38
CA GLU A 60 -3.68 9.80 -20.32
C GLU A 60 -2.23 9.75 -19.82
N ASN A 61 -1.77 8.54 -19.54
CA ASN A 61 -0.46 8.30 -18.93
C ASN A 61 0.63 8.43 -20.00
N LYS A 62 1.58 9.33 -19.78
CA LYS A 62 2.76 9.53 -20.65
C LYS A 62 4.06 9.05 -20.02
N ASN A 63 4.03 8.57 -18.77
CA ASN A 63 5.20 8.18 -17.99
C ASN A 63 5.09 6.71 -17.53
N ASN A 64 6.15 5.94 -17.68
CA ASN A 64 6.20 4.54 -17.24
C ASN A 64 6.62 4.38 -15.77
N HIS A 65 6.82 5.47 -15.02
CA HIS A 65 7.28 5.43 -13.62
C HIS A 65 6.40 4.52 -12.75
N ALA A 66 5.08 4.74 -12.73
CA ALA A 66 4.14 3.89 -12.00
C ALA A 66 4.14 2.42 -12.47
N ASP A 67 4.32 2.18 -13.77
CA ASP A 67 4.43 0.81 -14.31
C ASP A 67 5.67 0.12 -13.73
N LEU A 68 6.82 0.81 -13.67
CA LEU A 68 8.06 0.28 -13.11
C LEU A 68 7.94 0.06 -11.59
N VAL A 69 7.25 0.95 -10.88
CA VAL A 69 6.93 0.78 -9.45
C VAL A 69 6.11 -0.47 -9.22
N LEU A 70 5.04 -0.67 -9.99
CA LEU A 70 4.22 -1.89 -9.90
C LEU A 70 5.02 -3.13 -10.30
N GLN A 71 5.87 -3.06 -11.33
CA GLN A 71 6.74 -4.17 -11.70
C GLN A 71 7.69 -4.57 -10.57
N GLN A 72 8.22 -3.61 -9.81
CA GLN A 72 9.03 -3.93 -8.63
C GLN A 72 8.24 -4.67 -7.55
N ILE A 73 6.97 -4.31 -7.35
CA ILE A 73 6.11 -5.08 -6.45
C ILE A 73 5.94 -6.51 -6.99
N LEU A 74 5.50 -6.65 -8.23
CA LEU A 74 5.21 -7.94 -8.86
C LEU A 74 6.43 -8.87 -8.91
N ASN A 75 7.63 -8.33 -9.09
CA ASN A 75 8.87 -9.12 -9.15
C ASN A 75 9.36 -9.63 -7.79
N ASN A 76 8.89 -9.03 -6.68
CA ASN A 76 9.35 -9.34 -5.33
C ASN A 76 8.26 -9.95 -4.43
N VAL A 77 7.01 -10.01 -4.90
CA VAL A 77 5.94 -10.73 -4.20
C VAL A 77 5.96 -12.22 -4.56
N GLU A 78 5.82 -13.08 -3.55
CA GLU A 78 5.65 -14.51 -3.72
C GLU A 78 4.20 -14.82 -4.10
N TYR A 79 3.94 -15.46 -5.23
CA TYR A 79 2.58 -15.74 -5.66
C TYR A 79 1.84 -16.71 -4.72
N GLN A 80 0.64 -16.33 -4.30
CA GLN A 80 -0.29 -17.17 -3.53
C GLN A 80 -1.66 -17.18 -4.19
N GLU A 81 -2.19 -18.35 -4.53
CA GLU A 81 -3.43 -18.49 -5.31
C GLU A 81 -4.68 -18.06 -4.54
N ASN A 82 -4.65 -18.14 -3.20
CA ASN A 82 -5.84 -17.93 -2.35
C ASN A 82 -5.97 -16.52 -1.77
N VAL A 83 -5.01 -15.62 -2.00
CA VAL A 83 -5.04 -14.25 -1.47
C VAL A 83 -5.26 -13.28 -2.61
N ASN A 84 -6.35 -12.53 -2.59
CA ASN A 84 -6.61 -11.52 -3.60
C ASN A 84 -5.79 -10.26 -3.28
N VAL A 85 -5.40 -9.51 -4.31
CA VAL A 85 -4.82 -8.17 -4.12
C VAL A 85 -5.57 -7.19 -4.99
N ILE A 86 -6.09 -6.14 -4.36
CA ILE A 86 -6.82 -5.09 -5.04
C ILE A 86 -5.93 -3.85 -5.00
N ILE A 87 -5.48 -3.43 -6.18
CA ILE A 87 -4.64 -2.25 -6.35
C ILE A 87 -5.54 -1.06 -6.64
N HIS A 88 -5.48 -0.05 -5.79
CA HIS A 88 -6.03 1.28 -6.02
C HIS A 88 -4.94 2.17 -6.63
N ASP A 89 -4.98 2.37 -7.94
CA ASP A 89 -4.09 3.29 -8.65
C ASP A 89 -4.63 4.73 -8.52
N VAL A 90 -3.95 5.56 -7.74
CA VAL A 90 -4.39 6.93 -7.44
C VAL A 90 -3.38 7.94 -7.96
N VAL A 91 -3.75 8.66 -9.01
CA VAL A 91 -2.83 9.58 -9.68
C VAL A 91 -2.63 10.87 -8.88
N VAL A 92 -1.37 11.19 -8.58
CA VAL A 92 -0.97 12.46 -7.92
C VAL A 92 -0.52 13.53 -8.92
N SER A 93 0.15 13.15 -10.00
CA SER A 93 0.68 14.05 -11.02
C SER A 93 1.15 13.25 -12.23
N ASN A 94 0.83 13.72 -13.45
CA ASN A 94 1.42 13.16 -14.68
C ASN A 94 2.78 13.79 -15.01
N SER A 95 3.32 14.61 -14.10
CA SER A 95 4.61 15.28 -14.25
C SER A 95 5.53 14.89 -13.10
N ASN A 96 6.84 15.04 -13.30
CA ASN A 96 7.84 14.71 -12.28
C ASN A 96 7.81 15.64 -11.05
N ASN A 97 7.04 16.73 -11.11
CA ASN A 97 6.88 17.66 -10.00
C ASN A 97 5.55 17.43 -9.32
N ILE A 98 5.58 17.35 -7.99
CA ILE A 98 4.41 17.17 -7.13
C ILE A 98 4.31 18.39 -6.22
N SER A 99 3.18 19.08 -6.27
CA SER A 99 2.88 20.17 -5.34
C SER A 99 2.35 19.61 -4.02
N VAL A 100 2.49 20.42 -2.96
CA VAL A 100 1.92 20.13 -1.63
C VAL A 100 0.42 19.87 -1.75
N ASP A 101 -0.31 20.73 -2.46
CA ASP A 101 -1.77 20.61 -2.64
C ASP A 101 -2.17 19.35 -3.39
N SER A 102 -1.40 18.95 -4.43
CA SER A 102 -1.72 17.73 -5.18
C SER A 102 -1.56 16.51 -4.29
N LEU A 103 -0.46 16.44 -3.53
CA LEU A 103 -0.23 15.34 -2.60
C LEU A 103 -1.29 15.31 -1.48
N TYR A 104 -1.62 16.46 -0.90
CA TYR A 104 -2.66 16.56 0.13
C TYR A 104 -4.03 16.06 -0.38
N ASN A 105 -4.45 16.50 -1.56
CA ASN A 105 -5.72 16.08 -2.16
C ASN A 105 -5.72 14.59 -2.47
N THR A 106 -4.62 14.06 -3.02
CA THR A 106 -4.51 12.64 -3.35
C THR A 106 -4.51 11.75 -2.10
N LEU A 107 -3.84 12.16 -1.02
CA LEU A 107 -3.89 11.43 0.27
C LEU A 107 -5.31 11.39 0.86
N ASN A 108 -6.07 12.48 0.73
CA ASN A 108 -7.48 12.52 1.16
C ASN A 108 -8.39 11.60 0.32
N ILE A 109 -8.04 11.33 -0.93
CA ILE A 109 -8.72 10.30 -1.74
C ILE A 109 -8.30 8.92 -1.25
N ALA A 110 -7.00 8.68 -1.06
CA ALA A 110 -6.47 7.41 -0.61
C ALA A 110 -7.04 6.94 0.74
N LYS A 111 -7.26 7.88 1.68
CA LYS A 111 -7.90 7.64 2.98
C LYS A 111 -9.27 6.94 2.89
N LYS A 112 -9.97 7.03 1.74
CA LYS A 112 -11.30 6.44 1.55
C LYS A 112 -11.28 4.95 1.21
N PHE A 113 -10.12 4.38 0.90
CA PHE A 113 -10.01 3.00 0.43
C PHE A 113 -9.83 1.97 1.56
N ASN A 114 -9.68 2.41 2.81
CA ASN A 114 -9.41 1.51 3.95
C ASN A 114 -8.27 0.53 3.62
N ALA A 115 -7.17 1.09 3.13
CA ALA A 115 -6.06 0.33 2.59
C ALA A 115 -5.29 -0.40 3.70
N ASP A 116 -4.79 -1.59 3.40
CA ASP A 116 -3.81 -2.26 4.26
C ASP A 116 -2.43 -1.62 4.08
N ILE A 117 -2.10 -1.24 2.84
CA ILE A 117 -0.79 -0.70 2.48
C ILE A 117 -0.95 0.49 1.54
N ILE A 118 -0.17 1.56 1.75
CA ILE A 118 0.00 2.66 0.80
C ILE A 118 1.47 2.75 0.39
N ASN A 119 1.75 2.61 -0.91
CA ASN A 119 3.05 2.89 -1.49
C ASN A 119 3.10 4.29 -2.11
N LEU A 120 4.08 5.08 -1.69
CA LEU A 120 4.36 6.44 -2.15
C LEU A 120 5.77 6.52 -2.75
N SER A 121 5.90 6.26 -4.04
CA SER A 121 7.17 6.35 -4.77
C SER A 121 7.51 7.80 -5.17
N LEU A 122 7.31 8.74 -4.24
CA LEU A 122 7.40 10.18 -4.45
C LEU A 122 7.75 10.94 -3.17
N GLY A 123 8.08 12.23 -3.31
CA GLY A 123 8.21 13.10 -2.15
C GLY A 123 8.32 14.59 -2.47
N ILE A 124 7.96 15.40 -1.48
CA ILE A 124 8.10 16.86 -1.46
C ILE A 124 9.20 17.26 -0.47
N SER A 125 9.87 18.38 -0.74
CA SER A 125 10.99 18.84 0.10
C SER A 125 10.54 19.60 1.35
N ILE A 126 9.28 20.05 1.41
CA ILE A 126 8.77 20.95 2.44
C ILE A 126 7.84 20.18 3.38
N ASN A 127 7.99 20.39 4.69
CA ASN A 127 7.08 19.86 5.69
C ASN A 127 5.70 20.52 5.57
N SER A 128 4.63 19.78 5.77
CA SER A 128 3.27 20.31 5.81
C SER A 128 2.51 19.64 6.95
N ASP A 129 2.04 20.44 7.90
CA ASP A 129 1.27 19.94 9.04
C ASP A 129 -0.05 19.29 8.59
N ASP A 130 -0.65 19.80 7.51
CA ASP A 130 -1.85 19.21 6.90
C ASP A 130 -1.57 17.82 6.32
N ILE A 131 -0.49 17.66 5.55
CA ILE A 131 -0.09 16.34 5.02
C ILE A 131 0.25 15.40 6.18
N LYS A 132 0.99 15.88 7.19
CA LYS A 132 1.32 15.09 8.38
C LYS A 132 0.05 14.61 9.09
N SER A 133 -0.94 15.47 9.28
CA SER A 133 -2.21 15.10 9.90
C SER A 133 -2.95 14.02 9.11
N VAL A 134 -2.96 14.11 7.78
CA VAL A 134 -3.61 13.08 6.94
C VAL A 134 -2.86 11.74 7.02
N ILE A 135 -1.53 11.77 6.96
CA ILE A 135 -0.69 10.57 7.10
C ILE A 135 -0.89 9.91 8.46
N ASP A 136 -0.87 10.70 9.55
CA ASP A 136 -1.07 10.19 10.90
C ASP A 136 -2.48 9.62 11.10
N ASP A 137 -3.49 10.18 10.44
CA ASP A 137 -4.85 9.64 10.47
C ASP A 137 -4.96 8.31 9.71
N ILE A 138 -4.37 8.22 8.51
CA ILE A 138 -4.34 6.96 7.75
C ILE A 138 -3.63 5.87 8.57
N SER A 139 -2.50 6.19 9.19
CA SER A 139 -1.73 5.22 9.97
C SER A 139 -2.46 4.70 11.22
N LYS A 140 -3.36 5.49 11.83
CA LYS A 140 -4.18 5.03 12.97
C LYS A 140 -5.19 3.94 12.59
N ASP A 141 -5.56 3.85 11.31
CA ASP A 141 -6.50 2.86 10.80
C ASP A 141 -5.79 1.53 10.44
N ASN A 142 -4.62 1.27 11.05
CA ASN A 142 -3.73 0.13 10.80
C ASN A 142 -3.15 0.03 9.38
N THR A 143 -3.26 1.09 8.58
CA THR A 143 -2.63 1.16 7.27
C THR A 143 -1.12 1.36 7.40
N ILE A 144 -0.34 0.52 6.72
CA ILE A 144 1.11 0.65 6.62
C ILE A 144 1.45 1.58 5.46
N ILE A 145 2.25 2.62 5.72
CA ILE A 145 2.63 3.60 4.69
C ILE A 145 4.13 3.44 4.40
N VAL A 146 4.46 3.18 3.14
CA VAL A 146 5.83 3.05 2.64
C VAL A 146 6.10 4.18 1.67
N ALA A 147 7.22 4.88 1.83
CA ALA A 147 7.56 5.99 0.95
C ALA A 147 9.04 6.01 0.56
N ALA A 148 9.30 6.45 -0.67
CA ALA A 148 10.64 6.69 -1.16
C ALA A 148 11.32 7.82 -0.37
N ALA A 149 12.51 7.57 0.16
CA ALA A 149 13.27 8.56 0.92
C ALA A 149 13.69 9.77 0.05
N GLY A 150 13.77 9.60 -1.27
CA GLY A 150 14.11 10.66 -2.22
C GLY A 150 15.58 10.67 -2.62
N ASN A 151 15.84 11.15 -3.84
CA ASN A 151 17.17 11.20 -4.43
C ASN A 151 17.87 12.51 -3.98
N LYS A 152 18.45 12.49 -2.78
CA LYS A 152 18.97 13.67 -2.06
C LYS A 152 20.47 13.64 -1.74
N PHE A 153 21.25 12.78 -2.37
CA PHE A 153 22.73 12.77 -2.28
C PHE A 153 23.25 12.82 -0.84
N GLY A 154 22.81 11.87 -0.01
CA GLY A 154 23.18 11.74 1.41
C GLY A 154 22.47 12.71 2.36
N MET A 155 21.65 13.62 1.85
CA MET A 155 20.86 14.52 2.70
C MET A 155 19.65 13.80 3.32
N SER A 156 18.78 14.59 3.95
CA SER A 156 17.62 14.10 4.67
C SER A 156 16.47 13.70 3.73
N ALA A 157 15.77 12.62 4.08
CA ALA A 157 14.65 12.06 3.33
C ALA A 157 13.53 13.08 3.06
N GLN A 158 12.82 12.99 1.95
CA GLN A 158 11.69 13.88 1.64
C GLN A 158 10.46 13.56 2.50
N TYR A 159 9.48 14.46 2.50
CA TYR A 159 8.16 14.16 3.05
C TYR A 159 7.29 13.51 1.96
N PRO A 160 6.46 12.50 2.28
CA PRO A 160 6.10 12.07 3.64
C PRO A 160 7.07 11.04 4.27
N ALA A 161 8.07 10.52 3.56
CA ALA A 161 9.00 9.51 4.08
C ALA A 161 9.67 9.90 5.41
N ARG A 162 9.94 11.20 5.64
CA ARG A 162 10.53 11.68 6.90
C ARG A 162 9.57 11.63 8.11
N TYR A 163 8.27 11.41 7.92
CA TYR A 163 7.35 11.29 9.04
C TYR A 163 7.54 9.96 9.78
N LYS A 164 7.49 9.99 11.11
CA LYS A 164 7.74 8.81 11.96
C LYS A 164 6.76 7.65 11.71
N THR A 165 5.57 7.94 11.21
CA THR A 165 4.50 6.98 10.87
C THR A 165 4.67 6.35 9.48
N VAL A 166 5.71 6.72 8.75
CA VAL A 166 5.98 6.26 7.38
C VAL A 166 7.30 5.52 7.35
N ILE A 167 7.32 4.35 6.70
CA ILE A 167 8.55 3.61 6.45
C ILE A 167 9.31 4.29 5.32
N SER A 168 10.46 4.87 5.66
CA SER A 168 11.33 5.63 4.76
C SER A 168 12.35 4.73 4.09
N VAL A 169 12.27 4.59 2.76
CA VAL A 169 13.09 3.62 2.01
C VAL A 169 14.13 4.29 1.12
N GLY A 170 15.41 4.05 1.43
CA GLY A 170 16.57 4.44 0.63
C GLY A 170 16.94 3.41 -0.44
N SER A 171 17.92 3.76 -1.28
CA SER A 171 18.33 2.98 -2.46
C SER A 171 19.71 2.36 -2.27
N LEU A 172 19.83 1.10 -2.69
CA LEU A 172 21.08 0.38 -2.89
C LEU A 172 21.39 0.23 -4.38
N ASP A 173 22.68 0.15 -4.71
CA ASP A 173 23.20 -0.28 -6.01
C ASP A 173 23.22 -1.82 -6.16
N LEU A 174 23.52 -2.31 -7.37
CA LEU A 174 23.63 -3.75 -7.66
C LEU A 174 24.73 -4.48 -6.87
N LYS A 175 25.62 -3.75 -6.19
CA LYS A 175 26.67 -4.30 -5.33
C LYS A 175 26.27 -4.29 -3.85
N GLY A 176 25.07 -3.79 -3.52
CA GLY A 176 24.57 -3.65 -2.15
C GLY A 176 25.10 -2.43 -1.40
N ASN A 177 25.76 -1.49 -2.06
CA ASN A 177 26.16 -0.22 -1.45
C ASN A 177 25.00 0.77 -1.51
N VAL A 178 24.92 1.73 -0.57
CA VAL A 178 23.97 2.83 -0.68
C VAL A 178 24.27 3.64 -1.94
N SER A 179 23.28 3.80 -2.82
CA SER A 179 23.39 4.58 -4.05
C SER A 179 23.79 6.02 -3.74
N ASP A 180 24.71 6.59 -4.53
CA ASP A 180 25.24 7.94 -4.31
C ASP A 180 24.15 9.03 -4.27
N PHE A 181 23.06 8.83 -5.01
CA PHE A 181 21.93 9.76 -5.03
C PHE A 181 20.99 9.60 -3.83
N SER A 182 21.06 8.54 -3.05
CA SER A 182 20.06 8.23 -2.03
C SER A 182 20.09 9.22 -0.87
N ALA A 183 18.94 9.54 -0.29
CA ALA A 183 18.90 10.14 1.04
C ALA A 183 19.52 9.18 2.08
N MET A 184 20.13 9.73 3.12
CA MET A 184 20.75 8.93 4.19
C MET A 184 20.30 9.30 5.60
N LYS A 185 19.67 10.47 5.79
CA LYS A 185 19.14 10.89 7.09
C LYS A 185 17.62 10.69 7.11
N TYR A 186 17.11 10.16 8.23
CA TYR A 186 15.69 9.80 8.38
C TYR A 186 15.26 8.74 7.35
N VAL A 187 16.12 7.73 7.17
CA VAL A 187 15.86 6.54 6.36
C VAL A 187 15.82 5.37 7.32
N ASP A 188 14.78 4.56 7.23
CA ASP A 188 14.60 3.40 8.11
C ASP A 188 15.31 2.19 7.52
N GLU A 189 15.18 1.99 6.21
CA GLU A 189 15.74 0.84 5.51
C GLU A 189 16.20 1.18 4.10
N TYR A 190 17.03 0.31 3.52
CA TYR A 190 17.50 0.42 2.14
C TYR A 190 17.16 -0.86 1.38
N ARG A 191 16.75 -0.72 0.12
CA ARG A 191 16.54 -1.82 -0.83
C ARG A 191 17.12 -1.46 -2.19
N LEU A 192 17.30 -2.47 -3.05
CA LEU A 192 17.78 -2.25 -4.42
C LEU A 192 16.89 -1.19 -5.11
N GLY A 193 17.50 -0.19 -5.71
CA GLY A 193 16.79 0.87 -6.43
C GLY A 193 17.56 1.46 -7.59
N GLU A 194 18.81 1.01 -7.78
CA GLU A 194 19.67 1.42 -8.89
C GLU A 194 19.95 0.22 -9.78
N TYR A 195 19.38 0.28 -10.98
CA TYR A 195 19.53 -0.68 -12.05
C TYR A 195 20.23 -0.01 -13.24
N ASP A 196 20.76 -0.80 -14.18
CA ASP A 196 21.47 -0.27 -15.35
C ASP A 196 20.60 0.65 -16.23
N SER A 197 19.28 0.44 -16.25
CA SER A 197 18.34 1.15 -17.13
C SER A 197 17.51 2.23 -16.43
N TYR A 198 17.42 2.21 -15.11
CA TYR A 198 16.70 3.20 -14.30
C TYR A 198 17.20 3.17 -12.86
N SER A 199 17.12 4.31 -12.17
CA SER A 199 17.54 4.40 -10.78
C SER A 199 16.70 5.41 -10.00
N GLY A 200 16.53 5.13 -8.71
CA GLY A 200 15.78 5.98 -7.80
C GLY A 200 15.28 5.25 -6.56
N THR A 201 15.19 5.99 -5.46
CA THR A 201 14.52 5.51 -4.22
C THR A 201 13.05 5.14 -4.45
N SER A 202 12.43 5.68 -5.52
CA SER A 202 11.10 5.31 -5.98
C SER A 202 10.96 3.84 -6.38
N PHE A 203 12.06 3.17 -6.72
CA PHE A 203 12.10 1.74 -7.08
C PHE A 203 12.50 0.84 -5.89
N SER A 204 12.98 1.44 -4.80
CA SER A 204 13.28 0.72 -3.56
C SER A 204 12.05 0.56 -2.66
N ALA A 205 11.25 1.62 -2.52
CA ALA A 205 10.00 1.61 -1.76
C ALA A 205 9.03 0.45 -2.14
N PRO A 206 8.79 0.16 -3.43
CA PRO A 206 7.92 -0.96 -3.82
C PRO A 206 8.47 -2.35 -3.42
N ILE A 207 9.78 -2.51 -3.20
CA ILE A 207 10.34 -3.79 -2.71
C ILE A 207 9.90 -4.02 -1.26
N VAL A 208 9.97 -2.98 -0.41
CA VAL A 208 9.47 -3.08 0.98
C VAL A 208 7.95 -3.30 0.98
N THR A 209 7.22 -2.67 0.06
CA THR A 209 5.79 -2.93 -0.12
C THR A 209 5.52 -4.41 -0.44
N ALA A 210 6.32 -5.02 -1.33
CA ALA A 210 6.21 -6.44 -1.66
C ALA A 210 6.49 -7.35 -0.46
N GLU A 211 7.53 -7.04 0.33
CA GLU A 211 7.85 -7.80 1.55
C GLU A 211 6.71 -7.74 2.57
N ILE A 212 6.05 -6.59 2.72
CA ILE A 212 4.87 -6.46 3.58
C ILE A 212 3.73 -7.34 3.05
N ILE A 213 3.46 -7.33 1.74
CA ILE A 213 2.45 -8.21 1.11
C ILE A 213 2.75 -9.68 1.40
N ASN A 214 4.01 -10.11 1.29
CA ASN A 214 4.39 -11.49 1.61
C ASN A 214 4.10 -11.84 3.07
N ASN A 215 4.26 -10.92 4.02
CA ASN A 215 3.92 -11.18 5.42
C ASN A 215 2.41 -11.37 5.63
N PHE A 216 1.55 -10.74 4.83
CA PHE A 216 0.10 -11.02 4.84
C PHE A 216 -0.23 -12.41 4.32
N PHE A 217 0.65 -13.04 3.56
CA PHE A 217 0.44 -14.40 3.05
C PHE A 217 0.78 -15.49 4.05
N GLU A 218 1.57 -15.17 5.09
CA GLU A 218 1.99 -16.14 6.11
C GLU A 218 0.96 -16.33 7.24
N HIS A 219 -0.13 -15.54 7.25
CA HIS A 219 -1.13 -15.47 8.32
C HIS A 219 -2.55 -15.59 7.77
#